data_AF-A0AAU2XG59-F1
#
_entry.id   AF-A0AAU2XG59-F1
#
_cell.length_a   1.000
_cell.length_b   1.000
_cell.length_c   1.000
_cell.angle_alpha   90.00
_cell.angle_beta   90.00
_cell.angle_gamma   90.00
#
_symmetry.space_group_name_H-M   'P 1'
#
loop_
_entity.id
_entity.type
_entity.pdbx_description
1 polymer ?
#
loop_
_entity_poly.entity_id
_entity_poly.type
_entity_poly.pdbx_seq_one_letter_code
_entity_poly.pdbx_strand_id
1 'polypeptide(L)'
;MAERTTQSAAQAQTELAANLTVLFGRLGTTIRRFATRHSWHASTVSRYLSGARLPSRAFVERLMDAVDAKVSQDGEGAITDEVRELIRHLHDRASQSSRTPARRAQALEDQLVEADADVLRLQEQVLLTTRELNHARLRSREVSRRINRLLTEQRRLRADSLRV
;
A
#
# COMPACT_ATOMS: atom_id res chain seq x y z
N MET A 1 -5.05 16.94 -36.86
CA MET A 1 -4.33 17.49 -35.68
C MET A 1 -4.43 16.61 -34.42
N ALA A 2 -5.41 15.72 -34.27
CA ALA A 2 -5.57 14.85 -33.11
C ALA A 2 -4.51 13.72 -32.96
N GLU A 3 -3.89 13.27 -34.06
CA GLU A 3 -2.89 12.18 -34.02
C GLU A 3 -1.54 12.62 -33.45
N ARG A 4 -1.14 13.89 -33.62
CA ARG A 4 0.12 14.40 -33.07
C ARG A 4 0.06 14.55 -31.55
N THR A 5 -1.11 14.89 -30.99
CA THR A 5 -1.30 15.05 -29.54
C THR A 5 -1.38 13.71 -28.81
N THR A 6 -1.96 12.68 -29.41
CA THR A 6 -1.96 11.32 -28.83
C THR A 6 -0.57 10.68 -28.85
N GLN A 7 0.20 10.88 -29.92
CA GLN A 7 1.57 10.35 -30.03
C GLN A 7 2.54 11.05 -29.07
N SER A 8 2.46 12.38 -28.94
CA SER A 8 3.29 13.15 -27.97
C SER A 8 3.05 12.71 -26.52
N ALA A 9 1.83 12.28 -26.19
CA ALA A 9 1.51 11.91 -24.83
C ALA A 9 1.71 10.43 -24.50
N ALA A 10 1.56 9.54 -25.49
CA ALA A 10 2.05 8.17 -25.36
C ALA A 10 3.58 8.18 -25.11
N GLN A 11 4.30 9.04 -25.83
CA GLN A 11 5.72 9.26 -25.60
C GLN A 11 5.99 9.82 -24.19
N ALA A 12 5.24 10.84 -23.74
CA ALA A 12 5.40 11.39 -22.38
C ALA A 12 5.13 10.34 -21.28
N GLN A 13 4.17 9.44 -21.47
CA GLN A 13 3.90 8.34 -20.54
C GLN A 13 5.05 7.33 -20.50
N THR A 14 5.60 6.96 -21.65
CA THR A 14 6.77 6.07 -21.74
C THR A 14 8.00 6.72 -21.08
N GLU A 15 8.25 8.00 -21.34
CA GLU A 15 9.33 8.77 -20.72
C GLU A 15 9.14 8.86 -19.20
N LEU A 16 7.93 9.14 -18.73
CA LEU A 16 7.61 9.15 -17.31
C LEU A 16 7.90 7.78 -16.68
N ALA A 17 7.42 6.69 -17.27
CA ALA A 17 7.61 5.33 -16.76
C ALA A 17 9.10 4.95 -16.68
N ALA A 18 9.89 5.29 -17.70
CA ALA A 18 11.33 5.06 -17.70
C ALA A 18 12.02 5.82 -16.56
N ASN A 19 11.69 7.10 -16.37
CA ASN A 19 12.25 7.91 -15.29
C ASN A 19 11.82 7.41 -13.90
N LEU A 20 10.55 7.01 -13.73
CA LEU A 20 10.07 6.44 -12.47
C LEU A 20 10.74 5.09 -12.16
N THR A 21 11.04 4.29 -13.18
CA THR A 21 11.80 3.04 -13.01
C THR A 21 13.22 3.31 -12.52
N VAL A 22 13.90 4.31 -13.09
CA VAL A 22 15.23 4.74 -12.63
C VAL A 22 15.18 5.22 -11.18
N LEU A 23 14.22 6.08 -10.84
CA LEU A 23 14.01 6.56 -9.47
C LEU A 23 13.74 5.41 -8.50
N PHE A 24 12.85 4.49 -8.88
CA PHE A 24 12.53 3.31 -8.08
C PHE A 24 13.76 2.43 -7.83
N GLY A 25 14.63 2.27 -8.84
CA GLY A 25 15.88 1.54 -8.72
C GLY A 25 16.78 2.06 -7.59
N ARG A 26 16.80 3.38 -7.36
CA ARG A 26 17.59 4.00 -6.26
C ARG A 26 17.12 3.59 -4.87
N LEU A 27 15.88 3.11 -4.71
CA LEU A 27 15.40 2.62 -3.42
C LEU A 27 16.08 1.33 -2.95
N GLY A 28 16.69 0.56 -3.88
CA GLY A 28 17.29 -0.74 -3.56
C GLY A 28 16.30 -1.73 -2.95
N THR A 29 15.01 -1.61 -3.27
CA THR A 29 13.93 -2.39 -2.67
C THR A 29 13.08 -3.08 -3.73
N THR A 30 12.37 -4.15 -3.34
CA THR A 30 11.48 -4.85 -4.27
C THR A 30 10.16 -4.12 -4.41
N ILE A 31 9.52 -4.24 -5.59
CA ILE A 31 8.18 -3.69 -5.85
C ILE A 31 7.20 -4.11 -4.74
N ARG A 32 7.24 -5.38 -4.34
CA ARG A 32 6.37 -5.92 -3.28
C ARG A 32 6.59 -5.24 -1.93
N ARG A 33 7.85 -5.06 -1.51
CA ARG A 33 8.18 -4.41 -0.24
C ARG A 33 7.76 -2.94 -0.22
N PHE A 34 8.00 -2.22 -1.32
CA PHE A 34 7.56 -0.83 -1.46
C PHE A 34 6.03 -0.73 -1.44
N ALA A 35 5.35 -1.56 -2.23
CA ALA A 35 3.90 -1.59 -2.32
C ALA A 35 3.26 -1.85 -0.94
N THR A 36 3.75 -2.85 -0.20
CA THR A 36 3.27 -3.12 1.17
C THR A 36 3.50 -1.93 2.11
N ARG A 37 4.69 -1.31 2.10
CA ARG A 37 4.99 -0.16 2.98
C ARG A 37 4.09 1.05 2.71
N HIS A 38 3.63 1.22 1.47
CA HIS A 38 2.78 2.33 1.06
C HIS A 38 1.32 1.94 0.84
N SER A 39 0.91 0.73 1.22
CA SER A 39 -0.46 0.21 1.06
C SER A 39 -0.97 0.21 -0.38
N TRP A 40 -0.09 -0.07 -1.34
CA TRP A 40 -0.43 -0.30 -2.75
C TRP A 40 -0.37 -1.79 -3.11
N HIS A 41 -1.01 -2.19 -4.20
CA HIS A 41 -0.76 -3.50 -4.80
C HIS A 41 0.53 -3.49 -5.62
N ALA A 42 1.28 -4.59 -5.53
CA ALA A 42 2.50 -4.77 -6.32
C ALA A 42 2.21 -4.78 -7.83
N SER A 43 1.05 -5.28 -8.26
CA SER A 43 0.59 -5.23 -9.65
C SER A 43 0.43 -3.80 -10.15
N THR A 44 -0.18 -2.92 -9.35
CA THR A 44 -0.38 -1.51 -9.70
C THR A 44 0.93 -0.76 -9.77
N VAL A 45 1.82 -0.94 -8.79
CA VAL A 45 3.16 -0.34 -8.84
C VAL A 45 3.92 -0.84 -10.09
N SER A 46 3.84 -2.14 -10.39
CA SER A 46 4.45 -2.71 -11.61
C SER A 46 3.89 -2.08 -12.89
N ARG A 47 2.57 -1.92 -13.00
CA ARG A 47 1.91 -1.28 -14.16
C ARG A 47 2.28 0.19 -14.32
N TYR A 48 2.51 0.91 -13.22
CA TYR A 48 3.00 2.28 -13.27
C TYR A 48 4.44 2.37 -13.76
N LEU A 49 5.34 1.53 -13.22
CA LEU A 49 6.74 1.51 -13.60
C LEU A 49 6.95 1.01 -15.04
N SER A 50 6.12 0.08 -15.52
CA SER A 50 6.17 -0.39 -16.91
C SER A 50 5.51 0.57 -17.91
N GLY A 51 4.83 1.61 -17.43
CA GLY A 51 4.09 2.54 -18.28
C GLY A 51 2.79 1.96 -18.84
N ALA A 52 2.40 0.73 -18.47
CA ALA A 52 1.12 0.14 -18.83
C ALA A 52 -0.07 0.93 -18.28
N ARG A 53 0.14 1.68 -17.19
CA ARG A 53 -0.86 2.56 -16.59
C ARG A 53 -0.22 3.89 -16.19
N LEU A 54 -0.96 4.99 -16.36
CA LEU A 54 -0.52 6.29 -15.88
C LEU A 54 -0.56 6.31 -14.33
N PRO A 55 0.55 6.61 -13.65
CA PRO A 55 0.56 6.74 -12.19
C PRO A 55 -0.30 7.90 -11.70
N SER A 56 -0.88 7.74 -10.51
CA SER A 56 -1.51 8.85 -9.82
C SER A 56 -0.47 9.87 -9.37
N ARG A 57 -0.85 11.15 -9.26
CA ARG A 57 0.07 12.19 -8.76
C ARG A 57 0.57 11.87 -7.34
N ALA A 58 -0.32 11.34 -6.49
CA ALA A 58 0.04 10.89 -5.16
C ALA A 58 1.13 9.81 -5.16
N PHE A 59 1.09 8.87 -6.11
CA PHE A 59 2.14 7.86 -6.25
C PHE A 59 3.48 8.50 -6.62
N VAL A 60 3.48 9.42 -7.58
CA VAL A 60 4.68 10.10 -8.08
C VAL A 60 5.38 10.87 -6.95
N GLU A 61 4.65 11.70 -6.21
CA GLU A 61 5.21 12.47 -5.09
C GLU A 61 5.77 11.54 -3.99
N ARG A 62 5.00 10.51 -3.61
CA ARG A 62 5.45 9.51 -2.63
C ARG A 62 6.70 8.76 -3.05
N LEU A 63 6.87 8.45 -4.34
CA LEU A 63 8.07 7.81 -4.83
C LEU A 63 9.27 8.74 -4.72
N MET A 64 9.13 10.01 -5.12
CA MET A 64 10.19 11.01 -4.98
C MET A 64 10.60 11.20 -3.52
N ASP A 65 9.64 11.30 -2.61
CA ASP A 65 9.92 11.44 -1.17
C ASP A 65 10.61 10.20 -0.58
N ALA A 66 10.21 9.00 -1.01
CA ALA A 66 10.86 7.77 -0.59
C ALA A 66 12.31 7.69 -1.09
N VAL A 67 12.57 8.15 -2.31
CA VAL A 67 13.93 8.21 -2.86
C VAL A 67 14.75 9.24 -2.10
N ASP A 68 14.22 10.44 -1.86
CA ASP A 68 14.90 11.48 -1.08
C ASP A 68 15.29 11.01 0.32
N ALA A 69 14.38 10.32 1.00
CA ALA A 69 14.67 9.73 2.29
C ALA A 69 15.81 8.70 2.21
N LYS A 70 15.85 7.90 1.12
CA LYS A 70 16.89 6.89 0.90
C LYS A 70 18.25 7.52 0.59
N VAL A 71 18.31 8.48 -0.35
CA VAL A 71 19.58 9.10 -0.74
C VAL A 71 20.15 10.00 0.36
N SER A 72 19.29 10.61 1.19
CA SER A 72 19.71 11.32 2.40
C SER A 72 20.33 10.38 3.43
N GLN A 73 19.80 9.16 3.58
CA GLN A 73 20.38 8.13 4.46
C GLN A 73 21.73 7.61 3.96
N ASP A 74 21.91 7.54 2.65
CA ASP A 74 23.15 7.06 2.01
C ASP A 74 24.21 8.18 1.87
N GLY A 75 23.90 9.42 2.27
CA GLY A 75 24.81 10.56 2.21
C GLY A 75 24.98 11.18 0.82
N GLU A 76 24.14 10.80 -0.15
CA GLU A 76 24.20 11.26 -1.56
C GLU A 76 23.45 12.59 -1.81
N GLY A 77 22.90 13.22 -0.77
CA GLY A 77 22.08 14.43 -0.90
C GLY A 77 20.67 14.15 -1.42
N ALA A 78 19.83 15.18 -1.55
CA ALA A 78 18.45 15.05 -2.04
C ALA A 78 18.38 14.98 -3.58
N ILE A 79 17.28 14.46 -4.12
CA ILE A 79 16.92 14.66 -5.53
C ILE A 79 16.84 16.17 -5.78
N THR A 80 17.43 16.62 -6.89
CA THR A 80 17.43 18.03 -7.23
C THR A 80 16.03 18.51 -7.64
N ASP A 81 15.76 19.80 -7.45
CA ASP A 81 14.47 20.39 -7.79
C ASP A 81 14.17 20.28 -9.30
N GLU A 82 15.20 20.30 -10.15
CA GLU A 82 15.07 20.12 -11.60
C GLU A 82 14.51 18.72 -11.95
N VAL A 83 14.96 17.68 -11.24
CA VAL A 83 14.45 16.32 -11.45
C VAL A 83 13.00 16.23 -10.97
N ARG A 84 12.68 16.79 -9.80
CA ARG A 84 11.30 16.82 -9.29
C ARG A 84 10.38 17.52 -10.29
N GLU A 85 10.79 18.66 -10.84
CA GLU A 85 10.00 19.41 -11.79
C GLU A 85 9.86 18.69 -13.14
N LEU A 86 10.93 18.06 -13.65
CA LEU A 86 10.87 17.23 -14.85
C LEU A 86 9.82 16.12 -14.72
N ILE A 87 9.82 15.40 -13.60
CA ILE A 87 8.87 14.30 -13.36
C ILE A 87 7.43 14.83 -13.30
N ARG A 88 7.19 15.94 -12.60
CA ARG A 88 5.85 16.57 -12.54
C ARG A 88 5.40 17.03 -13.93
N HIS A 89 6.28 17.63 -14.71
CA HIS A 89 5.98 18.08 -16.06
C HIS A 89 5.62 16.92 -17.01
N LEU A 90 6.36 15.81 -16.94
CA LEU A 90 6.05 14.59 -17.70
C LEU A 90 4.71 14.00 -17.26
N HIS A 91 4.41 13.99 -15.96
CA HIS A 91 3.11 13.56 -15.43
C HIS A 91 1.97 14.43 -15.96
N ASP A 92 2.12 15.74 -15.94
CA ASP A 92 1.10 16.67 -16.43
C ASP A 92 0.85 16.51 -17.92
N ARG A 93 1.91 16.37 -18.74
CA ARG A 93 1.78 16.12 -20.19
C ARG A 93 1.09 14.80 -20.48
N ALA A 94 1.45 13.74 -19.78
CA ALA A 94 0.82 12.44 -19.95
C ALA A 94 -0.65 12.47 -19.50
N SER A 95 -0.95 13.17 -18.40
CA SER A 95 -2.29 13.34 -17.82
C SER A 95 -3.23 14.15 -18.71
N GLN A 96 -2.76 15.22 -19.35
CA GLN A 96 -3.59 16.05 -20.24
C GLN A 96 -4.16 15.26 -21.43
N SER A 97 -3.49 14.20 -21.87
CA SER A 97 -3.95 13.33 -22.95
C SER A 97 -4.89 12.20 -22.52
N SER A 98 -4.84 11.81 -21.24
CA SER A 98 -5.74 10.81 -20.66
C SER A 98 -7.18 11.32 -20.52
N ARG A 99 -7.38 12.64 -20.72
CA ARG A 99 -8.69 13.31 -20.78
C ARG A 99 -9.56 12.88 -21.98
N THR A 100 -9.04 12.05 -22.89
CA THR A 100 -9.88 11.40 -23.90
C THR A 100 -10.83 10.40 -23.24
N PRO A 101 -12.14 10.39 -23.57
CA PRO A 101 -13.14 9.55 -22.89
C PRO A 101 -12.78 8.06 -22.85
N ALA A 102 -12.16 7.53 -23.92
CA ALA A 102 -11.73 6.13 -24.01
C ALA A 102 -10.62 5.78 -23.00
N ARG A 103 -9.60 6.65 -22.84
CA ARG A 103 -8.56 6.44 -21.81
C ARG A 103 -9.11 6.63 -20.41
N ARG A 104 -10.07 7.53 -20.23
CA ARG A 104 -10.73 7.73 -18.93
C ARG A 104 -11.58 6.52 -18.53
N ALA A 105 -12.30 5.91 -19.48
CA ALA A 105 -13.05 4.68 -19.26
C ALA A 105 -12.13 3.51 -18.88
N GLN A 106 -11.05 3.28 -19.63
CA GLN A 106 -10.07 2.25 -19.31
C GLN A 106 -9.43 2.47 -17.92
N ALA A 107 -9.11 3.73 -17.58
CA ALA A 107 -8.57 4.05 -16.26
C ALA A 107 -9.57 3.80 -15.13
N LEU A 108 -10.88 3.98 -15.37
CA LEU A 108 -11.93 3.70 -14.39
C LEU A 108 -12.17 2.20 -14.23
N GLU A 109 -12.15 1.43 -15.31
CA GLU A 109 -12.20 -0.04 -15.27
C GLU A 109 -11.02 -0.61 -14.48
N ASP A 110 -9.82 -0.11 -14.76
CA ASP A 110 -8.61 -0.48 -14.03
C ASP A 110 -8.64 -0.05 -12.55
N GLN A 111 -9.40 0.98 -12.19
CA GLN A 111 -9.64 1.37 -10.79
C GLN A 111 -10.65 0.46 -10.11
N LEU A 112 -11.69 0.02 -10.82
CA LEU A 112 -12.69 -0.92 -10.31
C LEU A 112 -12.07 -2.27 -10.00
N VAL A 113 -11.29 -2.83 -10.93
CA VAL A 113 -10.60 -4.11 -10.73
C VAL A 113 -9.67 -4.06 -9.51
N GLU A 114 -9.02 -2.92 -9.29
CA GLU A 114 -8.15 -2.72 -8.13
C GLU A 114 -8.95 -2.61 -6.82
N ALA A 115 -10.04 -1.84 -6.82
CA ALA A 115 -10.92 -1.70 -5.67
C ALA A 115 -11.53 -3.04 -5.26
N ASP A 116 -11.93 -3.86 -6.23
CA ASP A 116 -12.43 -5.22 -5.98
C ASP A 116 -11.35 -6.11 -5.36
N ALA A 117 -10.11 -6.02 -5.86
CA ALA A 117 -8.98 -6.73 -5.27
C ALA A 117 -8.66 -6.26 -3.84
N ASP A 118 -8.85 -4.97 -3.53
CA ASP A 118 -8.72 -4.42 -2.17
C ASP A 118 -9.79 -4.96 -1.22
N VAL A 119 -11.04 -5.00 -1.67
CA VAL A 119 -12.15 -5.55 -0.89
C VAL A 119 -11.86 -7.01 -0.51
N LEU A 120 -11.41 -7.83 -1.45
CA LEU A 120 -11.06 -9.23 -1.18
C LEU A 120 -9.96 -9.37 -0.12
N ARG A 121 -8.91 -8.54 -0.19
CA ARG A 121 -7.83 -8.56 0.81
C ARG A 121 -8.28 -8.08 2.18
N LEU A 122 -9.08 -7.02 2.24
CA LEU A 122 -9.62 -6.52 3.51
C LEU A 122 -10.54 -7.58 4.15
N GLN A 123 -11.34 -8.28 3.35
CA GLN A 123 -12.15 -9.40 3.83
C GLN A 123 -11.29 -10.53 4.42
N GLU A 124 -10.20 -10.91 3.75
CA GLU A 124 -9.26 -11.91 4.27
C GLU A 124 -8.63 -11.47 5.60
N GLN A 125 -8.18 -10.23 5.70
CA GLN A 125 -7.63 -9.67 6.93
C GLN A 125 -8.66 -9.66 8.07
N VAL A 126 -9.89 -9.22 7.80
CA VAL A 126 -10.98 -9.23 8.78
C VAL A 126 -11.26 -10.64 9.28
N LEU A 127 -11.25 -11.64 8.39
CA LEU A 127 -11.43 -13.04 8.78
C LEU A 127 -10.31 -13.52 9.72
N LEU A 128 -9.06 -13.21 9.41
CA LEU A 128 -7.91 -13.57 10.25
C LEU A 128 -8.00 -12.91 11.63
N THR A 129 -8.20 -11.59 11.68
CA THR A 129 -8.34 -10.84 12.93
C THR A 129 -9.52 -11.34 13.77
N THR A 130 -10.64 -11.69 13.12
CA THR A 130 -11.81 -12.27 13.79
C THR A 130 -11.49 -13.62 14.41
N ARG A 131 -10.74 -14.48 13.71
CA ARG A 131 -10.29 -15.78 14.26
C ARG A 131 -9.38 -15.59 15.47
N GLU A 132 -8.40 -14.70 15.38
CA GLU A 132 -7.48 -14.40 16.49
C GLU A 132 -8.23 -13.85 17.71
N LEU A 133 -9.18 -12.94 17.50
CA LEU A 133 -10.03 -12.40 18.56
C LEU A 133 -10.86 -13.50 19.23
N ASN A 134 -11.42 -14.42 18.45
CA ASN A 134 -12.17 -15.55 19.01
C ASN A 134 -11.28 -16.48 19.84
N HIS A 135 -10.07 -16.78 19.37
CA HIS A 135 -9.08 -17.54 20.15
C HIS A 135 -8.72 -16.83 21.47
N ALA A 136 -8.48 -15.52 21.43
CA ALA A 136 -8.19 -14.74 22.64
C ALA A 136 -9.37 -14.77 23.63
N ARG A 137 -10.61 -14.63 23.15
CA ARG A 137 -11.83 -14.71 23.97
C ARG A 137 -11.99 -16.06 24.64
N LEU A 138 -11.76 -17.16 23.91
CA LEU A 138 -11.83 -18.51 24.47
C LEU A 138 -10.78 -18.71 25.57
N ARG A 139 -9.54 -18.26 25.36
CA ARG A 139 -8.48 -18.31 26.39
C ARG A 139 -8.85 -17.50 27.63
N SER A 140 -9.35 -16.29 27.46
CA SER A 140 -9.80 -15.45 28.57
C SER A 140 -10.89 -16.13 29.40
N ARG A 141 -11.91 -16.70 28.74
CA ARG A 141 -12.98 -17.46 29.41
C ARG A 141 -12.42 -18.62 30.21
N GLU A 142 -11.47 -19.37 29.67
CA GLU A 142 -10.88 -20.50 30.39
C GLU A 142 -10.12 -20.05 31.64
N VAL A 143 -9.33 -18.97 31.53
CA VAL A 143 -8.64 -18.36 32.68
C VAL A 143 -9.63 -17.94 33.76
N SER A 144 -10.72 -17.25 33.39
CA SER A 144 -11.77 -16.85 34.35
C SER A 144 -12.39 -18.05 35.05
N ARG A 145 -12.67 -19.14 34.33
CA ARG A 145 -13.18 -20.39 34.94
C ARG A 145 -12.18 -21.00 35.91
N ARG A 146 -10.88 -20.97 35.59
CA ARG A 146 -9.83 -21.50 36.47
C ARG A 146 -9.73 -20.69 37.76
N ILE A 147 -9.76 -19.36 37.65
CA ILE A 147 -9.77 -18.46 38.82
C ILE A 147 -10.97 -18.76 39.71
N ASN A 148 -12.18 -18.83 39.16
CA ASN A 148 -13.38 -19.11 39.94
C ASN A 148 -13.31 -20.46 40.66
N ARG A 149 -12.77 -21.50 40.01
CA ARG A 149 -12.54 -22.81 40.63
C ARG A 149 -11.59 -22.70 41.83
N LEU A 150 -10.42 -22.08 41.65
CA LEU A 150 -9.42 -21.90 42.72
C LEU A 150 -9.96 -21.08 43.90
N LEU A 151 -10.72 -20.01 43.63
CA LEU A 151 -11.34 -19.20 44.68
C LEU A 151 -12.36 -20.01 45.50
N THR A 152 -13.14 -20.85 44.82
CA THR A 152 -14.12 -21.72 45.49
C THR A 152 -13.43 -22.76 46.36
N GLU A 153 -12.36 -23.35 45.86
CA GLU A 153 -11.55 -24.31 46.60
C GLU A 153 -10.87 -23.68 47.82
N GLN A 154 -10.32 -22.48 47.68
CA GLN A 154 -9.73 -21.75 48.80
C GLN A 154 -10.77 -21.41 49.89
N ARG A 155 -12.01 -21.06 49.50
CA ARG A 155 -13.10 -20.83 50.45
C ARG A 155 -13.47 -22.09 51.22
N ARG A 156 -13.50 -23.27 50.55
CA ARG A 156 -13.76 -24.55 51.21
C ARG A 156 -12.67 -24.88 52.22
N LEU A 157 -11.41 -24.82 51.81
CA LEU A 157 -10.27 -25.10 52.70
C LEU A 157 -10.24 -24.18 53.93
N ARG A 158 -10.56 -22.88 53.75
CA ARG A 158 -10.68 -21.94 54.88
C ARG A 158 -11.85 -22.27 55.81
N ALA A 159 -13.01 -22.68 55.27
CA ALA A 159 -14.15 -23.08 56.07
C ALA A 159 -13.90 -24.36 56.87
N ASP A 160 -13.16 -25.31 56.28
CA ASP A 160 -12.78 -26.56 56.95
C ASP A 160 -11.73 -26.30 58.05
N SER A 161 -10.79 -25.38 57.83
CA SER A 161 -9.80 -24.97 58.86
C SER A 161 -10.39 -24.21 60.05
N LEU A 162 -11.61 -23.68 59.94
CA LEU A 162 -12.32 -22.98 61.01
C LEU A 162 -13.27 -23.89 61.80
N ARG A 163 -13.38 -25.17 61.41
CA ARG A 163 -14.25 -26.18 62.05
C ARG A 163 -13.49 -27.18 62.92
N VAL A 164 -12.18 -27.06 63.02
CA VAL A 164 -11.27 -27.81 63.91
C VAL A 164 -10.90 -26.92 65.08
#